data_AF-A0A8T2VAD0-F1
#
_entry.id   AF-A0A8T2VAD0-F1
#
_cell.length_a   1.000
_cell.length_b   1.000
_cell.length_c   1.000
_cell.angle_alpha   90.00
_cell.angle_beta   90.00
_cell.angle_gamma   90.00
#
_symmetry.space_group_name_H-M   'P 1'
#
loop_
_entity.id
_entity.type
_entity.pdbx_description
1 polymer ?
#
loop_
_entity_poly.entity_id
_entity_poly.type
_entity_poly.pdbx_seq_one_letter_code
_entity_poly.pdbx_strand_id
1 'polypeptide(L)'
;MESGIVIITKVVQEKKSPWLLFSSPFSWRLWCTIVGTFFPIGLLLCYMERENHPEFKEGNISYRFGSILWFMMGALILFEREDLKNGSSRVLVMCWILFAVLVGSSYTASLSAFLTADNLSSSNIDILSLQDKGNGTGIGIRRGSIVKDFLKQRFGALRIPLVEMRTNSEFEHNLTSGKVIAIVDEIPYASILLSDLSSSTCDFGIVRPSLTEQGFGFGFNKKRGLVKALSIALMNLTESGCLQKIQRKYRLDVNIPCSQDNNISIDKVGLRNSLSVFFPMLAFLGLCISAHCIKVYRRKRTLTGPIRSINDDSSVHINASFNMRRRYNQSQVIDLEP
;
A
#
# COMPACT_ATOMS: atom_id res chain seq x y z
N MET A 1 -20.98 -30.37 -16.41
CA MET A 1 -20.34 -30.37 -15.08
C MET A 1 -18.95 -29.84 -15.28
N GLU A 2 -18.52 -28.86 -14.50
CA GLU A 2 -17.09 -28.57 -14.44
C GLU A 2 -16.42 -29.79 -13.83
N SER A 3 -15.44 -30.34 -14.53
CA SER A 3 -14.74 -31.54 -14.13
C SER A 3 -13.27 -31.34 -14.46
N GLY A 4 -12.43 -31.79 -13.55
CA GLY A 4 -11.01 -31.50 -13.60
C GLY A 4 -10.36 -31.63 -12.25
N ILE A 5 -9.04 -31.44 -12.24
CA ILE A 5 -8.22 -31.51 -11.04
C ILE A 5 -7.89 -30.08 -10.62
N VAL A 6 -8.08 -29.74 -9.35
CA VAL A 6 -7.83 -28.40 -8.80
C VAL A 6 -6.84 -28.46 -7.65
N ILE A 7 -6.23 -27.31 -7.38
CA ILE A 7 -5.26 -27.14 -6.30
C ILE A 7 -5.90 -26.24 -5.24
N ILE A 8 -5.96 -26.76 -4.02
CA ILE A 8 -6.41 -26.04 -2.83
C ILE A 8 -5.18 -25.67 -2.02
N THR A 9 -5.05 -24.41 -1.65
CA THR A 9 -3.99 -23.93 -0.78
C THR A 9 -4.57 -23.05 0.32
N LYS A 10 -3.79 -22.85 1.38
CA LYS A 10 -4.02 -21.73 2.28
C LYS A 10 -3.80 -20.42 1.52
N VAL A 11 -4.82 -19.56 1.47
CA VAL A 11 -4.71 -18.22 0.92
C VAL A 11 -3.79 -17.45 1.85
N VAL A 12 -2.52 -17.37 1.50
CA VAL A 12 -1.59 -16.49 2.19
C VAL A 12 -1.94 -15.08 1.73
N GLN A 13 -2.80 -14.41 2.47
CA GLN A 13 -2.85 -12.96 2.40
C GLN A 13 -1.53 -12.45 2.96
N GLU A 14 -0.56 -12.21 2.07
CA GLU A 14 0.61 -11.44 2.45
C GLU A 14 0.11 -10.08 2.91
N LYS A 15 0.04 -9.89 4.23
CA LYS A 15 -0.17 -8.59 4.85
C LYS A 15 1.07 -7.74 4.56
N LYS A 16 1.19 -7.24 3.33
CA LYS A 16 2.16 -6.22 2.97
C LYS A 16 1.86 -5.02 3.88
N SER A 17 2.91 -4.46 4.48
CA SER A 17 2.74 -3.32 5.36
C SER A 17 2.07 -2.17 4.58
N PRO A 18 1.14 -1.42 5.18
CA PRO A 18 0.35 -0.47 4.41
C PRO A 18 1.15 0.64 3.73
N TRP A 19 2.28 1.01 4.33
CA TRP A 19 3.20 2.01 3.78
C TRP A 19 4.00 1.50 2.57
N LEU A 20 4.29 0.20 2.50
CA LEU A 20 4.97 -0.42 1.35
C LEU A 20 4.03 -0.53 0.15
N LEU A 21 2.73 -0.66 0.37
CA LEU A 21 1.75 -0.85 -0.71
C LEU A 21 1.62 0.41 -1.60
N PHE A 22 1.71 1.61 -1.00
CA PHE A 22 1.63 2.88 -1.74
C PHE A 22 2.91 3.21 -2.53
N SER A 23 4.08 2.83 -2.02
CA SER A 23 5.37 3.07 -2.67
C SER A 23 5.79 1.93 -3.61
N SER A 24 5.18 0.74 -3.49
CA SER A 24 5.49 -0.45 -4.32
C SER A 24 5.49 -0.24 -5.83
N PRO A 25 4.57 0.53 -6.46
CA PRO A 25 4.59 0.63 -7.92
C PRO A 25 5.80 1.41 -8.46
N PHE A 26 6.47 2.25 -7.64
CA PHE A 26 7.68 2.96 -8.04
C PHE A 26 8.88 2.64 -7.16
N SER A 27 9.95 2.14 -7.78
CA SER A 27 11.22 1.94 -7.10
C SER A 27 11.73 3.27 -6.51
N TRP A 28 12.45 3.19 -5.38
CA TRP A 28 13.10 4.34 -4.76
C TRP A 28 13.97 5.15 -5.74
N ARG A 29 14.58 4.48 -6.73
CA ARG A 29 15.36 5.12 -7.79
C ARG A 29 14.51 6.08 -8.64
N LEU A 30 13.27 5.70 -8.95
CA LEU A 30 12.36 6.54 -9.74
C LEU A 30 11.87 7.76 -8.95
N TRP A 31 11.64 7.61 -7.65
CA TRP A 31 11.37 8.75 -6.76
C TRP A 31 12.53 9.75 -6.75
N CYS A 32 13.76 9.26 -6.63
CA CYS A 32 14.95 10.12 -6.71
C CYS A 32 15.07 10.82 -8.07
N THR A 33 14.73 10.15 -9.19
CA THR A 33 14.75 10.80 -10.50
C THR A 33 13.67 11.87 -10.63
N ILE A 34 12.45 11.64 -10.13
CA ILE A 34 11.38 12.64 -10.16
C ILE A 34 11.85 13.87 -9.38
N VAL A 35 12.23 13.70 -8.11
CA VAL A 35 12.75 14.81 -7.27
C VAL A 35 13.96 15.47 -7.93
N GLY A 36 14.86 14.69 -8.53
CA GLY A 36 16.02 15.17 -9.27
C GLY A 36 15.67 16.06 -10.46
N THR A 37 14.54 15.82 -11.15
CA THR A 37 14.06 16.68 -12.25
C THR A 37 13.41 17.99 -11.79
N PHE A 38 12.87 18.05 -10.56
CA PHE A 38 12.30 19.30 -10.02
C PHE A 38 13.38 20.39 -9.85
N PHE A 39 14.58 20.02 -9.38
CA PHE A 39 15.67 20.97 -9.13
C PHE A 39 16.13 21.77 -10.35
N PRO A 40 16.49 21.16 -11.50
CA PRO A 40 16.95 21.91 -12.67
C PRO A 40 15.84 22.76 -13.28
N ILE A 41 14.58 22.33 -13.21
CA ILE A 41 13.43 23.06 -13.78
C ILE A 41 13.09 24.27 -12.89
N GLY A 42 13.10 24.09 -11.58
CA GLY A 42 12.99 25.21 -10.63
C GLY A 42 14.14 26.21 -10.79
N LEU A 43 15.37 25.74 -11.00
CA LEU A 43 16.54 26.60 -11.23
C LEU A 43 16.44 27.36 -12.55
N LEU A 44 15.97 26.72 -13.62
CA LEU A 44 15.72 27.36 -14.91
C LEU A 44 14.61 28.41 -14.82
N LEU A 45 13.52 28.13 -14.11
CA LEU A 45 12.44 29.09 -13.86
C LEU A 45 12.96 30.29 -13.06
N CYS A 46 13.72 30.04 -12.00
CA CYS A 46 14.36 31.10 -11.21
C CYS A 46 15.34 31.92 -12.05
N TYR A 47 16.09 31.30 -12.96
CA TYR A 47 17.00 32.00 -13.87
C TYR A 47 16.23 32.93 -14.83
N MET A 48 15.13 32.45 -15.42
CA MET A 48 14.31 33.22 -16.35
C MET A 48 13.56 34.38 -15.69
N GLU A 49 13.12 34.21 -14.44
CA GLU A 49 12.31 35.21 -13.73
C GLU A 49 13.15 36.09 -12.76
N ARG A 50 14.47 35.80 -12.62
CA ARG A 50 15.43 36.57 -11.81
C ARG A 50 15.43 38.06 -12.14
N GLU A 51 15.16 38.40 -13.39
CA GLU A 51 15.21 39.76 -13.90
C GLU A 51 13.98 40.59 -13.50
N ASN A 52 12.85 39.92 -13.23
CA ASN A 52 11.54 40.55 -13.06
C ASN A 52 11.08 40.69 -11.59
N HIS A 53 11.70 39.98 -10.64
CA HIS A 53 11.35 40.05 -9.21
C HIS A 53 12.47 40.69 -8.37
N PRO A 54 12.25 41.89 -7.80
CA PRO A 54 13.23 42.57 -6.94
C PRO A 54 13.43 41.87 -5.58
N GLU A 55 12.52 41.00 -5.16
CA GLU A 55 12.57 40.26 -3.88
C GLU A 55 13.77 39.29 -3.77
N PHE A 56 14.41 38.93 -4.90
CA PHE A 56 15.63 38.12 -4.90
C PHE A 56 16.90 38.92 -4.56
N LYS A 57 16.82 40.26 -4.52
CA LYS A 57 17.98 41.14 -4.31
C LYS A 57 18.23 41.50 -2.84
N GLU A 58 17.21 41.55 -1.99
CA GLU A 58 17.36 41.97 -0.58
C GLU A 58 17.16 40.83 0.43
N GLY A 59 18.13 40.66 1.32
CA GLY A 59 18.06 39.72 2.44
C GLY A 59 19.36 38.95 2.71
N ASN A 60 19.45 38.36 3.90
CA ASN A 60 20.56 37.51 4.32
C ASN A 60 20.61 36.22 3.45
N ILE A 61 21.78 35.61 3.22
CA ILE A 61 21.95 34.47 2.28
C ILE A 61 20.90 33.36 2.49
N SER A 62 20.60 33.04 3.75
CA SER A 62 19.65 32.00 4.15
C SER A 62 18.18 32.34 3.84
N TYR A 63 17.80 33.62 3.91
CA TYR A 63 16.46 34.08 3.53
C TYR A 63 16.29 34.04 2.01
N ARG A 64 17.32 34.43 1.24
CA ARG A 64 17.31 34.39 -0.22
C ARG A 64 17.11 32.98 -0.76
N PHE A 65 17.83 31.99 -0.24
CA PHE A 65 17.63 30.59 -0.60
C PHE A 65 16.23 30.08 -0.21
N GLY A 66 15.72 30.48 0.95
CA GLY A 66 14.37 30.12 1.40
C GLY A 66 13.27 30.67 0.49
N SER A 67 13.37 31.94 0.08
CA SER A 67 12.41 32.57 -0.82
C SER A 67 12.48 32.01 -2.24
N ILE A 68 13.68 31.68 -2.74
CA ILE A 68 13.85 31.00 -4.03
C ILE A 68 13.23 29.59 -3.98
N LEU A 69 13.49 28.82 -2.93
CA LEU A 69 12.90 27.49 -2.77
C LEU A 69 11.38 27.54 -2.59
N TRP A 70 10.88 28.53 -1.86
CA TRP A 70 9.44 28.77 -1.70
C TRP A 70 8.78 29.10 -3.03
N PHE A 71 9.38 29.98 -3.83
CA PHE A 71 8.91 30.33 -5.16
C PHE A 71 8.95 29.14 -6.12
N MET A 72 10.04 28.37 -6.14
CA MET A 72 10.13 27.13 -6.92
C MET A 72 9.04 26.13 -6.51
N MET A 73 8.80 25.95 -5.21
CA MET A 73 7.80 25.01 -4.72
C MET A 73 6.37 25.50 -5.04
N GLY A 74 6.09 26.78 -4.83
CA GLY A 74 4.80 27.41 -5.12
C GLY A 74 4.45 27.34 -6.60
N ALA A 75 5.36 27.76 -7.47
CA ALA A 75 5.14 27.76 -8.92
C ALA A 75 4.99 26.35 -9.52
N LEU A 76 5.58 25.32 -8.91
CA LEU A 76 5.51 23.94 -9.40
C LEU A 76 4.33 23.14 -8.82
N ILE A 77 3.76 23.53 -7.66
CA ILE A 77 2.67 22.81 -6.98
C ILE A 77 1.32 23.53 -7.09
N LEU A 78 1.30 24.87 -7.04
CA LEU A 78 0.10 25.68 -7.11
C LEU A 78 0.17 26.55 -8.37
N PHE A 79 -0.69 26.26 -9.34
CA PHE A 79 -0.90 27.08 -10.56
C PHE A 79 -1.42 28.50 -10.24
N GLU A 80 -1.48 28.89 -8.97
CA GLU A 80 -2.13 30.11 -8.51
C GLU A 80 -1.24 31.33 -8.75
N ARG A 81 -1.21 31.74 -10.01
CA ARG A 81 -1.39 33.13 -10.44
C ARG A 81 -0.49 34.18 -9.78
N GLU A 82 0.80 33.90 -9.63
CA GLU A 82 1.78 34.98 -9.55
C GLU A 82 2.14 35.40 -10.99
N ASP A 83 1.98 36.69 -11.29
CA ASP A 83 2.09 37.29 -12.61
C ASP A 83 3.45 37.03 -13.28
N LEU A 84 3.64 35.86 -13.89
CA LEU A 84 4.79 35.55 -14.74
C LEU A 84 4.79 36.55 -15.89
N LYS A 85 5.74 37.49 -15.88
CA LYS A 85 5.82 38.57 -16.88
C LYS A 85 6.39 38.08 -18.20
N ASN A 86 7.20 37.02 -18.15
CA ASN A 86 7.89 36.49 -19.32
C ASN A 86 7.04 35.44 -20.07
N GLY A 87 6.85 35.59 -21.37
CA GLY A 87 6.10 34.63 -22.18
C GLY A 87 6.74 33.23 -22.19
N SER A 88 8.08 33.18 -22.15
CA SER A 88 8.85 31.93 -22.16
C SER A 88 8.74 31.13 -20.85
N SER A 89 8.64 31.80 -19.69
CA SER A 89 8.46 31.11 -18.41
C SER A 89 7.08 30.46 -18.33
N ARG A 90 6.05 31.06 -18.94
CA ARG A 90 4.70 30.47 -19.05
C ARG A 90 4.71 29.18 -19.87
N VAL A 91 5.41 29.14 -21.01
CA VAL A 91 5.52 27.93 -21.83
C VAL A 91 6.24 26.82 -21.06
N LEU A 92 7.32 27.15 -20.35
CA LEU A 92 8.06 26.20 -19.52
C LEU A 92 7.18 25.59 -18.41
N VAL A 93 6.39 26.42 -17.72
CA VAL A 93 5.45 25.97 -16.70
C VAL A 93 4.34 25.09 -17.29
N MET A 94 3.82 25.44 -18.48
CA MET A 94 2.81 24.61 -19.16
C MET A 94 3.38 23.23 -19.54
N CYS A 95 4.59 23.17 -20.10
CA CYS A 95 5.27 21.91 -20.38
C CYS A 95 5.51 21.08 -19.10
N TRP A 96 5.87 21.74 -18.00
CA TRP A 96 6.06 21.08 -16.71
C TRP A 96 4.76 20.48 -16.17
N ILE A 97 3.65 21.23 -16.21
CA ILE A 97 2.34 20.74 -15.77
C ILE A 97 1.93 19.52 -16.60
N LEU A 98 2.13 19.54 -17.91
CA LEU A 98 1.88 18.38 -18.76
C LEU A 98 2.72 17.17 -18.34
N PHE A 99 4.00 17.37 -18.04
CA PHE A 99 4.86 16.30 -17.52
C PHE A 99 4.37 15.76 -16.17
N ALA A 100 4.01 16.63 -15.22
CA ALA A 100 3.50 16.24 -13.91
C ALA A 100 2.19 15.43 -14.02
N VAL A 101 1.29 15.83 -14.91
CA VAL A 101 0.06 15.09 -15.22
C VAL A 101 0.37 13.72 -15.83
N LEU A 102 1.32 13.63 -16.76
CA LEU A 102 1.75 12.36 -17.35
C LEU A 102 2.34 11.40 -16.30
N VAL A 103 3.20 11.90 -15.41
CA VAL A 103 3.76 11.12 -14.30
C VAL A 103 2.65 10.66 -13.34
N GLY A 104 1.72 11.55 -12.99
CA GLY A 104 0.56 11.22 -12.16
C GLY A 104 -0.34 10.14 -12.78
N SER A 105 -0.64 10.27 -14.07
CA SER A 105 -1.44 9.28 -14.80
C SER A 105 -0.74 7.91 -14.87
N SER A 106 0.58 7.90 -15.10
CA SER A 106 1.40 6.68 -15.13
C SER A 106 1.49 6.03 -13.76
N TYR A 107 1.53 6.83 -12.69
CA TYR A 107 1.45 6.33 -11.31
C TYR A 107 0.11 5.64 -11.07
N THR A 108 -1.01 6.30 -11.41
CA THR A 108 -2.35 5.72 -11.24
C THR A 108 -2.51 4.44 -12.06
N ALA A 109 -2.03 4.41 -13.30
CA ALA A 109 -2.04 3.21 -14.14
C ALA A 109 -1.20 2.08 -13.56
N SER A 110 0.03 2.37 -13.11
CA SER A 110 0.93 1.36 -12.53
C SER A 110 0.41 0.84 -11.19
N LEU A 111 -0.18 1.70 -10.37
CA LEU A 111 -0.83 1.30 -9.12
C LEU A 111 -2.03 0.39 -9.40
N SER A 112 -2.87 0.74 -10.39
CA SER A 112 -4.00 -0.09 -10.81
C SER A 112 -3.55 -1.45 -11.34
N ALA A 113 -2.50 -1.49 -12.16
CA ALA A 113 -1.90 -2.72 -12.65
C ALA A 113 -1.33 -3.57 -11.50
N PHE A 114 -0.66 -2.95 -10.52
CA PHE A 114 -0.13 -3.65 -9.36
C PHE A 114 -1.22 -4.28 -8.50
N LEU A 115 -2.31 -3.54 -8.21
CA LEU A 115 -3.46 -4.05 -7.48
C LEU A 115 -4.15 -5.21 -8.24
N THR A 116 -4.18 -5.13 -9.56
CA THR A 116 -4.74 -6.20 -10.39
C THR A 116 -3.81 -7.42 -10.44
N ALA A 117 -2.50 -7.21 -10.53
CA ALA A 117 -1.49 -8.28 -10.58
C ALA A 117 -1.37 -9.03 -9.26
N ASP A 118 -1.42 -8.35 -8.11
CA ASP A 118 -1.41 -9.00 -6.79
C ASP A 118 -2.63 -9.95 -6.66
N ASN A 119 -3.82 -9.50 -7.06
CA ASN A 119 -5.03 -10.34 -7.09
C ASN A 119 -4.89 -11.56 -8.03
N LEU A 120 -4.28 -11.38 -9.20
CA LEU A 120 -4.04 -12.46 -10.14
C LEU A 120 -2.92 -13.41 -9.68
N SER A 121 -1.90 -12.92 -8.96
CA SER A 121 -0.77 -13.74 -8.50
C SER A 121 -1.18 -14.76 -7.43
N SER A 122 -2.12 -14.39 -6.55
CA SER A 122 -2.75 -15.31 -5.60
C SER A 122 -3.49 -16.45 -6.32
N SER A 123 -4.04 -16.17 -7.50
CA SER A 123 -4.70 -17.15 -8.38
C SER A 123 -3.74 -17.89 -9.35
N ASN A 124 -2.45 -17.55 -9.39
CA ASN A 124 -1.51 -18.14 -10.36
C ASN A 124 -0.43 -19.04 -9.74
N ILE A 125 -0.69 -19.66 -8.58
CA ILE A 125 0.22 -20.66 -8.00
C ILE A 125 0.25 -21.92 -8.87
N ASP A 126 1.43 -22.24 -9.40
CA ASP A 126 1.70 -23.46 -10.16
C ASP A 126 2.20 -24.59 -9.26
N ILE A 127 1.95 -25.85 -9.61
CA ILE A 127 2.53 -27.02 -8.94
C ILE A 127 4.06 -26.92 -8.94
N LEU A 128 4.64 -26.42 -10.03
CA LEU A 128 6.09 -26.21 -10.13
C LEU A 128 6.59 -25.12 -9.18
N SER A 129 5.80 -24.08 -8.95
CA SER A 129 6.14 -23.03 -7.96
C SER A 129 6.02 -23.52 -6.52
N LEU A 130 5.09 -24.44 -6.26
CA LEU A 130 4.99 -25.13 -4.96
C LEU A 130 6.20 -26.03 -4.70
N GLN A 131 6.78 -26.60 -5.76
CA GLN A 131 7.99 -27.41 -5.65
C GLN A 131 9.21 -26.61 -5.21
N ASP A 132 9.34 -25.36 -5.67
CA ASP A 132 10.45 -24.49 -5.30
C ASP A 132 10.28 -23.89 -3.89
N LYS A 133 9.03 -23.63 -3.48
CA LYS A 133 8.69 -23.17 -2.13
C LYS A 133 8.71 -24.28 -1.07
N GLY A 134 8.65 -25.54 -1.49
CA GLY A 134 8.54 -26.72 -0.62
C GLY A 134 9.85 -27.07 0.07
N ASN A 135 10.20 -26.31 1.11
CA ASN A 135 11.32 -26.57 2.00
C ASN A 135 11.04 -27.79 2.92
N GLY A 136 10.81 -28.98 2.33
CA GLY A 136 10.52 -30.23 3.03
C GLY A 136 9.04 -30.54 3.28
N THR A 137 8.12 -29.75 2.72
CA THR A 137 6.66 -29.92 2.86
C THR A 137 6.05 -30.62 1.64
N GLY A 138 5.06 -31.48 1.86
CA GLY A 138 4.50 -32.34 0.81
C GLY A 138 3.29 -31.76 0.08
N ILE A 139 2.88 -32.41 -1.01
CA ILE A 139 1.57 -32.19 -1.64
C ILE A 139 0.60 -33.25 -1.15
N GLY A 140 -0.57 -32.81 -0.71
CA GLY A 140 -1.64 -33.67 -0.29
C GLY A 140 -2.45 -34.23 -1.46
N ILE A 141 -2.65 -35.55 -1.48
CA ILE A 141 -3.50 -36.22 -2.47
C ILE A 141 -4.45 -37.21 -1.78
N ARG A 142 -5.62 -37.43 -2.37
CA ARG A 142 -6.55 -38.46 -1.90
C ARG A 142 -6.04 -39.85 -2.26
N ARG A 143 -6.02 -40.76 -1.28
CA ARG A 143 -5.60 -42.15 -1.48
C ARG A 143 -6.50 -42.84 -2.52
N GLY A 144 -5.90 -43.44 -3.54
CA GLY A 144 -6.62 -44.10 -4.63
C GLY A 144 -7.18 -43.16 -5.69
N SER A 145 -6.84 -41.86 -5.64
CA SER A 145 -7.23 -40.89 -6.65
C SER A 145 -6.38 -41.00 -7.92
N ILE A 146 -7.01 -40.74 -9.07
CA ILE A 146 -6.35 -40.62 -10.38
C ILE A 146 -5.34 -39.46 -10.42
N VAL A 147 -5.46 -38.51 -9.49
CA VAL A 147 -4.57 -37.36 -9.35
C VAL A 147 -3.11 -37.80 -9.23
N LYS A 148 -2.83 -38.91 -8.51
CA LYS A 148 -1.46 -39.41 -8.33
C LYS A 148 -0.81 -39.78 -9.67
N ASP A 149 -1.54 -40.50 -10.51
CA ASP A 149 -1.05 -40.97 -11.80
C ASP A 149 -1.00 -39.81 -12.80
N PHE A 150 -1.98 -38.90 -12.76
CA PHE A 150 -1.97 -37.66 -13.53
C PHE A 150 -0.73 -36.80 -13.23
N LEU A 151 -0.42 -36.58 -11.95
CA LEU A 151 0.74 -35.78 -11.53
C LEU A 151 2.06 -36.42 -11.99
N LYS A 152 2.18 -37.74 -11.88
CA LYS A 152 3.35 -38.48 -12.38
C LYS A 152 3.48 -38.43 -13.90
N GLN A 153 2.37 -38.58 -14.63
CA GLN A 153 2.39 -38.55 -16.09
C GLN A 153 2.70 -37.16 -16.63
N ARG A 154 2.15 -36.12 -16.02
CA ARG A 154 2.27 -34.74 -16.49
C ARG A 154 3.60 -34.08 -16.12
N PHE A 155 4.08 -34.32 -14.91
CA PHE A 155 5.26 -33.64 -14.35
C PHE A 155 6.45 -34.59 -14.10
N GLY A 156 6.29 -35.89 -14.34
CA GLY A 156 7.34 -36.87 -14.09
C GLY A 156 7.60 -37.09 -12.59
N ALA A 157 8.86 -37.26 -12.24
CA ALA A 157 9.30 -37.37 -10.84
C ALA A 157 9.27 -35.98 -10.17
N LEU A 158 8.17 -35.67 -9.49
CA LEU A 158 8.06 -34.51 -8.60
C LEU A 158 9.15 -34.60 -7.51
N ARG A 159 9.82 -33.47 -7.23
CA ARG A 159 10.84 -33.39 -6.16
C ARG A 159 10.22 -33.35 -4.76
N ILE A 160 8.94 -33.03 -4.68
CA ILE A 160 8.15 -32.90 -3.45
C ILE A 160 7.40 -34.21 -3.15
N PRO A 161 7.36 -34.64 -1.88
CA PRO A 161 6.69 -35.88 -1.50
C PRO A 161 5.17 -35.75 -1.63
N LEU A 162 4.54 -36.78 -2.20
CA LEU A 162 3.08 -36.91 -2.26
C LEU A 162 2.58 -37.60 -0.99
N VAL A 163 1.75 -36.90 -0.22
CA VAL A 163 1.16 -37.39 1.03
C VAL A 163 -0.25 -37.87 0.74
N GLU A 164 -0.46 -39.18 0.81
CA GLU A 164 -1.78 -39.79 0.64
C GLU A 164 -2.61 -39.66 1.92
N MET A 165 -3.82 -39.12 1.78
CA MET A 165 -4.76 -38.91 2.87
C MET A 165 -6.10 -39.58 2.58
N ARG A 166 -6.83 -39.93 3.64
CA ARG A 166 -8.10 -40.67 3.54
C ARG A 166 -9.31 -39.84 3.94
N THR A 167 -9.21 -39.05 5.00
CA THR A 167 -10.36 -38.35 5.60
C THR A 167 -10.24 -36.84 5.44
N ASN A 168 -11.37 -36.15 5.30
CA ASN A 168 -11.43 -34.69 5.22
C ASN A 168 -10.76 -34.00 6.43
N SER A 169 -10.87 -34.60 7.62
CA SER A 169 -10.19 -34.13 8.83
C SER A 169 -8.66 -34.20 8.74
N GLU A 170 -8.12 -35.19 8.04
CA GLU A 170 -6.67 -35.34 7.84
C GLU A 170 -6.15 -34.27 6.87
N PHE A 171 -6.95 -33.94 5.85
CA PHE A 171 -6.66 -32.85 4.92
C PHE A 171 -6.62 -31.49 5.65
N GLU A 172 -7.61 -31.18 6.48
CA GLU A 172 -7.66 -29.96 7.27
C GLU A 172 -6.46 -29.86 8.23
N HIS A 173 -6.20 -30.91 9.00
CA HIS A 173 -5.10 -30.94 9.95
C HIS A 173 -3.73 -30.78 9.27
N ASN A 174 -3.50 -31.47 8.14
CA ASN A 174 -2.21 -31.40 7.45
C ASN A 174 -1.98 -30.04 6.76
N LEU A 175 -3.05 -29.39 6.28
CA LEU A 175 -2.99 -28.01 5.75
C LEU A 175 -2.73 -26.98 6.85
N THR A 176 -3.42 -27.09 7.99
CA THR A 176 -3.29 -26.13 9.10
C THR A 176 -1.96 -26.26 9.84
N SER A 177 -1.49 -27.49 10.04
CA SER A 177 -0.16 -27.78 10.63
C SER A 177 1.01 -27.45 9.70
N GLY A 178 0.76 -27.14 8.43
CA GLY A 178 1.79 -26.84 7.44
C GLY A 178 2.59 -28.07 6.98
N LYS A 179 2.13 -29.29 7.29
CA LYS A 179 2.74 -30.54 6.81
C LYS A 179 2.62 -30.69 5.29
N VAL A 180 1.49 -30.23 4.73
CA VAL A 180 1.29 -30.10 3.28
C VAL A 180 1.08 -28.65 2.89
N ILE A 181 1.67 -28.24 1.77
CA ILE A 181 1.56 -26.87 1.27
C ILE A 181 0.23 -26.66 0.56
N ALA A 182 -0.18 -27.68 -0.20
CA ALA A 182 -1.37 -27.66 -1.03
C ALA A 182 -1.96 -29.06 -1.12
N ILE A 183 -3.27 -29.12 -1.38
CA ILE A 183 -4.00 -30.34 -1.71
C ILE A 183 -4.34 -30.29 -3.19
N VAL A 184 -4.15 -31.41 -3.88
CA VAL A 184 -4.62 -31.60 -5.25
C VAL A 184 -5.71 -32.65 -5.24
N ASP A 185 -6.91 -32.27 -5.67
CA ASP A 185 -8.08 -33.16 -5.71
C ASP A 185 -8.99 -32.81 -6.90
N GLU A 186 -9.94 -33.68 -7.22
CA GLU A 186 -10.92 -33.42 -8.28
C GLU A 186 -11.97 -32.39 -7.83
N ILE A 187 -12.49 -31.60 -8.76
CA ILE A 187 -13.47 -30.51 -8.49
C ILE A 187 -14.59 -30.88 -7.50
N PRO A 188 -15.36 -31.99 -7.66
CA PRO A 188 -16.47 -32.27 -6.76
C PRO A 188 -16.01 -32.64 -5.34
N TYR A 189 -14.83 -33.25 -5.19
CA TYR A 189 -14.28 -33.54 -3.86
C TYR A 189 -13.67 -32.28 -3.23
N ALA A 190 -13.01 -31.47 -4.05
CA ALA A 190 -12.46 -30.19 -3.65
C ALA A 190 -13.55 -29.21 -3.20
N SER A 191 -14.69 -29.15 -3.90
CA SER A 191 -15.81 -28.26 -3.56
C SER A 191 -16.41 -28.62 -2.20
N ILE A 192 -16.58 -29.93 -1.93
CA ILE A 192 -17.06 -30.42 -0.64
C ILE A 192 -16.05 -30.09 0.47
N LEU A 193 -14.76 -30.38 0.25
CA LEU A 193 -13.69 -30.09 1.21
C LEU A 193 -13.64 -28.59 1.56
N LEU A 194 -13.72 -27.73 0.55
CA LEU A 194 -13.74 -26.28 0.75
C LEU A 194 -15.01 -25.80 1.44
N SER A 195 -16.16 -26.39 1.15
CA SER A 195 -17.41 -26.02 1.83
C SER A 195 -17.36 -26.34 3.33
N ASP A 196 -16.64 -27.40 3.70
CA ASP A 196 -16.41 -27.81 5.09
C ASP A 196 -15.42 -26.86 5.78
N LEU A 197 -14.25 -26.64 5.14
CA LEU A 197 -13.18 -25.75 5.63
C LEU A 197 -13.61 -24.27 5.72
N SER A 198 -14.36 -23.79 4.74
CA SER A 198 -14.79 -22.40 4.65
C SER A 198 -15.88 -22.04 5.66
N SER A 199 -16.51 -23.02 6.30
CA SER A 199 -17.55 -22.78 7.29
C SER A 199 -17.01 -22.15 8.59
N SER A 200 -15.72 -22.37 8.90
CA SER A 200 -15.05 -21.85 10.10
C SER A 200 -14.18 -20.62 9.80
N THR A 201 -13.28 -20.68 8.79
CA THR A 201 -12.40 -19.57 8.41
C THR A 201 -12.14 -19.54 6.90
N CYS A 202 -12.24 -18.37 6.27
CA CYS A 202 -11.92 -18.14 4.85
C CYS A 202 -10.39 -18.11 4.60
N ASP A 203 -9.65 -19.05 5.19
CA ASP A 203 -8.20 -19.13 5.07
C ASP A 203 -7.77 -19.99 3.87
N PHE A 204 -8.69 -20.69 3.21
CA PHE A 204 -8.42 -21.66 2.15
C PHE A 204 -9.17 -21.31 0.86
N GLY A 205 -8.53 -21.56 -0.28
CA GLY A 205 -9.09 -21.23 -1.59
C GLY A 205 -8.51 -22.08 -2.71
N ILE A 206 -9.23 -22.12 -3.83
CA ILE A 206 -8.76 -22.74 -5.07
C ILE A 206 -7.87 -21.72 -5.77
N VAL A 207 -6.68 -22.14 -6.14
CA VAL A 207 -5.73 -21.24 -6.79
C VAL A 207 -6.06 -21.07 -8.28
N ARG A 208 -6.32 -22.15 -9.01
CA ARG A 208 -6.46 -22.11 -10.48
C ARG A 208 -7.76 -22.73 -10.98
N PRO A 209 -8.24 -22.33 -12.17
CA PRO A 209 -9.15 -23.18 -12.96
C PRO A 209 -8.45 -24.50 -13.27
N SER A 210 -9.23 -25.57 -13.33
CA SER A 210 -8.77 -26.97 -13.38
C SER A 210 -7.56 -27.25 -14.27
N LEU A 211 -6.61 -28.05 -13.75
CA LEU A 211 -5.43 -28.58 -14.44
C LEU A 211 -5.77 -29.51 -15.61
N THR A 212 -7.04 -29.88 -15.79
CA THR A 212 -7.50 -30.81 -16.83
C THR A 212 -8.98 -30.60 -17.12
N GLU A 213 -9.38 -30.80 -18.37
CA GLU A 213 -10.78 -30.89 -18.81
C GLU A 213 -11.29 -32.35 -18.79
N GLN A 214 -10.95 -33.11 -17.75
CA GLN A 214 -11.40 -34.50 -17.63
C GLN A 214 -12.75 -34.57 -16.94
N GLY A 215 -13.69 -35.29 -17.55
CA GLY A 215 -15.07 -35.46 -17.09
C GLY A 215 -15.34 -36.79 -16.40
N PHE A 216 -16.30 -36.80 -15.47
CA PHE A 216 -16.87 -38.05 -14.94
C PHE A 216 -17.81 -38.70 -15.95
N GLY A 217 -17.82 -40.03 -15.99
CA GLY A 217 -18.68 -40.80 -16.88
C GLY A 217 -19.06 -42.16 -16.30
N PHE A 218 -20.15 -42.72 -16.83
CA PHE A 218 -20.62 -44.05 -16.46
C PHE A 218 -19.95 -45.12 -17.34
N GLY A 219 -19.31 -46.11 -16.72
CA GLY A 219 -18.71 -47.24 -17.40
C GLY A 219 -19.70 -48.38 -17.61
N PHE A 220 -19.83 -48.88 -18.85
CA PHE A 220 -20.66 -50.04 -19.18
C PHE A 220 -19.89 -51.06 -20.03
N ASN A 221 -20.30 -52.33 -19.93
CA ASN A 221 -19.80 -53.37 -20.83
C ASN A 221 -20.27 -53.11 -22.28
N LYS A 222 -19.34 -53.19 -23.24
CA LYS A 222 -19.57 -52.89 -24.67
C LYS A 222 -20.78 -53.58 -25.31
N LYS A 223 -21.22 -54.72 -24.76
CA LYS A 223 -22.32 -55.54 -25.32
C LYS A 223 -23.73 -55.06 -24.93
N ARG A 224 -23.88 -54.02 -24.10
CA ARG A 224 -25.19 -53.53 -23.68
C ARG A 224 -25.60 -52.30 -24.48
N GLY A 225 -26.78 -52.35 -25.13
CA GLY A 225 -27.40 -51.20 -25.81
C GLY A 225 -27.86 -50.06 -24.88
N LEU A 226 -27.58 -50.16 -23.58
CA LEU A 226 -27.98 -49.20 -22.54
C LEU A 226 -27.24 -47.85 -22.65
N VAL A 227 -26.03 -47.85 -23.22
CA VAL A 227 -25.19 -46.65 -23.32
C VAL A 227 -25.94 -45.52 -24.02
N LYS A 228 -26.56 -45.80 -25.19
CA LYS A 228 -27.28 -44.80 -25.97
C LYS A 228 -28.47 -44.22 -25.20
N ALA A 229 -29.28 -45.07 -24.59
CA ALA A 229 -30.45 -44.64 -23.82
C ALA A 229 -30.04 -43.77 -22.62
N LEU A 230 -28.96 -44.14 -21.92
CA LEU A 230 -28.48 -43.40 -20.76
C LEU A 230 -27.81 -42.07 -21.14
N SER A 231 -27.07 -42.02 -22.24
CA SER A 231 -26.52 -40.76 -22.77
C SER A 231 -27.62 -39.78 -23.17
N ILE A 232 -28.69 -40.25 -23.82
CA ILE A 232 -29.85 -39.41 -24.17
C ILE A 232 -30.55 -38.90 -22.89
N ALA A 233 -30.77 -39.78 -21.91
CA ALA A 233 -31.35 -39.39 -20.64
C ALA A 233 -30.48 -38.34 -19.91
N LEU A 234 -29.17 -38.50 -19.93
CA LEU A 234 -28.23 -37.55 -19.34
C LEU A 234 -28.25 -36.20 -20.06
N MET A 235 -28.32 -36.21 -21.40
CA MET A 235 -28.46 -35.00 -22.22
C MET A 235 -29.74 -34.24 -21.89
N ASN A 236 -30.87 -34.94 -21.79
CA ASN A 236 -32.15 -34.35 -21.37
C ASN A 236 -32.07 -33.76 -19.94
N LEU A 237 -31.35 -34.41 -19.02
CA LEU A 237 -31.12 -33.89 -17.66
C LEU A 237 -30.25 -32.63 -17.63
N THR A 238 -29.27 -32.54 -18.54
CA THR A 238 -28.45 -31.33 -18.70
C THR A 238 -29.24 -30.18 -19.33
N GLU A 239 -29.99 -30.44 -20.39
CA GLU A 239 -30.77 -29.41 -21.11
C GLU A 239 -31.94 -28.87 -20.28
N SER A 240 -32.61 -29.73 -19.51
CA SER A 240 -33.70 -29.33 -18.61
C SER A 240 -33.24 -28.52 -17.39
N GLY A 241 -31.93 -28.39 -17.17
CA GLY A 241 -31.36 -27.76 -15.98
C GLY A 241 -31.56 -28.55 -14.68
N CYS A 242 -32.12 -29.77 -14.75
CA CYS A 242 -32.30 -30.65 -13.59
C CYS A 242 -30.95 -30.99 -12.94
N LEU A 243 -29.92 -31.23 -13.77
CA LEU A 243 -28.58 -31.52 -13.27
C LEU A 243 -28.01 -30.38 -12.42
N GLN A 244 -28.22 -29.12 -12.86
CA GLN A 244 -27.77 -27.95 -12.12
C GLN A 244 -28.49 -27.82 -10.76
N LYS A 245 -29.78 -28.18 -10.69
CA LYS A 245 -30.52 -28.23 -9.42
C LYS A 245 -29.92 -29.25 -8.44
N ILE A 246 -29.52 -30.42 -8.96
CA ILE A 246 -28.83 -31.45 -8.16
C ILE A 246 -27.48 -30.91 -7.68
N GLN A 247 -26.69 -30.27 -8.55
CA GLN A 247 -25.40 -29.70 -8.18
C GLN A 247 -25.52 -28.68 -7.04
N ARG A 248 -26.46 -27.72 -7.16
CA ARG A 248 -26.73 -26.75 -6.09
C ARG A 248 -27.20 -27.42 -4.80
N LYS A 249 -28.08 -28.42 -4.89
CA LYS A 249 -28.60 -29.16 -3.73
C LYS A 249 -27.47 -29.82 -2.93
N TYR A 250 -26.47 -30.36 -3.63
CA TYR A 250 -25.34 -31.06 -3.00
C TYR A 250 -24.08 -30.19 -2.86
N ARG A 251 -24.16 -28.87 -3.12
CA ARG A 251 -23.00 -27.94 -3.04
C ARG A 251 -21.79 -28.41 -3.89
N LEU A 252 -22.08 -28.99 -5.04
CA LEU A 252 -21.06 -29.43 -6.01
C LEU A 252 -20.67 -28.32 -6.99
N ASP A 253 -21.38 -27.19 -6.95
CA ASP A 253 -20.97 -26.00 -7.69
C ASP A 253 -19.76 -25.38 -6.97
N VAL A 254 -18.75 -25.01 -7.75
CA VAL A 254 -17.55 -24.29 -7.29
C VAL A 254 -17.91 -22.83 -7.01
N ASN A 255 -18.99 -22.58 -6.27
CA ASN A 255 -19.18 -21.31 -5.59
C ASN A 255 -18.41 -21.42 -4.30
N ILE A 256 -17.11 -21.08 -4.39
CA ILE A 256 -16.27 -20.90 -3.22
C ILE A 256 -17.01 -19.84 -2.37
N PRO A 257 -17.42 -20.11 -1.11
CA PRO A 257 -18.09 -19.09 -0.29
C PRO A 257 -17.21 -17.86 -0.08
N CYS A 258 -15.90 -18.03 -0.25
CA CYS A 258 -14.87 -17.00 -0.25
C CYS A 258 -14.41 -16.58 -1.66
N SER A 259 -14.93 -17.16 -2.75
CA SER A 259 -14.95 -16.41 -4.01
C SER A 259 -15.87 -15.26 -3.70
N GLN A 260 -15.30 -14.07 -3.73
CA GLN A 260 -16.08 -12.88 -3.95
C GLN A 260 -17.09 -13.22 -5.05
N ASP A 261 -18.37 -13.35 -4.65
CA ASP A 261 -19.45 -13.03 -5.56
C ASP A 261 -19.01 -11.75 -6.27
N ASN A 262 -19.34 -11.63 -7.55
CA ASN A 262 -19.06 -10.45 -8.36
C ASN A 262 -19.64 -9.13 -7.78
N ASN A 263 -20.16 -9.13 -6.55
CA ASN A 263 -19.98 -8.05 -5.60
C ASN A 263 -18.53 -8.04 -5.12
N ILE A 264 -17.64 -7.60 -6.01
CA ILE A 264 -16.27 -7.22 -5.72
C ILE A 264 -16.35 -6.39 -4.44
N SER A 265 -16.12 -7.02 -3.28
CA SER A 265 -15.56 -6.35 -2.14
C SER A 265 -14.14 -6.08 -2.59
N ILE A 266 -14.00 -5.12 -3.52
CA ILE A 266 -12.76 -4.42 -3.84
C ILE A 266 -12.20 -4.27 -2.47
N ASP A 267 -11.10 -4.97 -2.19
CA ASP A 267 -10.51 -5.06 -0.88
C ASP A 267 -10.39 -3.61 -0.47
N LYS A 268 -11.37 -3.12 0.31
CA LYS A 268 -11.76 -1.70 0.25
C LYS A 268 -10.53 -1.06 0.81
N VAL A 269 -9.71 -0.39 -0.02
CA VAL A 269 -8.33 -0.01 0.33
C VAL A 269 -8.33 0.29 1.81
N GLY A 270 -7.85 -0.67 2.61
CA GLY A 270 -8.29 -0.78 4.01
C GLY A 270 -8.25 0.59 4.62
N LEU A 271 -9.28 1.06 5.33
CA LEU A 271 -9.23 2.41 5.92
C LEU A 271 -7.93 2.59 6.72
N ARG A 272 -7.43 1.49 7.29
CA ARG A 272 -6.12 1.35 7.95
C ARG A 272 -4.90 1.50 7.03
N ASN A 273 -5.00 1.07 5.78
CA ASN A 273 -3.99 1.26 4.75
C ASN A 273 -4.02 2.65 4.12
N SER A 274 -5.20 3.24 3.90
CA SER A 274 -5.27 4.65 3.47
C SER A 274 -4.74 5.57 4.57
N LEU A 275 -4.96 5.24 5.85
CA LEU A 275 -4.42 5.98 7.00
C LEU A 275 -2.88 6.09 7.00
N SER A 276 -2.16 5.16 6.35
CA SER A 276 -0.69 5.25 6.31
C SER A 276 -0.14 6.44 5.54
N VAL A 277 -0.91 6.97 4.59
CA VAL A 277 -0.52 8.18 3.83
C VAL A 277 -0.68 9.45 4.68
N PHE A 278 -1.57 9.42 5.68
CA PHE A 278 -1.84 10.57 6.54
C PHE A 278 -0.83 10.73 7.69
N PHE A 279 -0.20 9.64 8.17
CA PHE A 279 0.82 9.73 9.22
C PHE A 279 2.04 10.60 8.85
N PRO A 280 2.68 10.47 7.67
CA PRO A 280 3.78 11.35 7.30
C PRO A 280 3.33 12.80 7.11
N MET A 281 2.11 13.03 6.61
CA MET A 281 1.52 14.38 6.49
C MET A 281 1.35 15.04 7.87
N LEU A 282 0.81 14.31 8.85
CA LEU A 282 0.63 14.80 10.22
C LEU A 282 1.98 15.06 10.91
N ALA A 283 2.96 14.19 10.70
CA ALA A 283 4.32 14.37 11.22
C ALA A 283 4.99 15.63 10.62
N PHE A 284 4.82 15.86 9.31
CA PHE A 284 5.32 17.06 8.65
C PHE A 284 4.64 18.34 9.19
N LEU A 285 3.32 18.31 9.39
CA LEU A 285 2.58 19.43 10.00
C LEU A 285 3.10 19.71 11.43
N GLY A 286 3.31 18.67 12.22
CA GLY A 286 3.87 18.76 13.57
C GLY A 286 5.27 19.37 13.58
N LEU A 287 6.13 18.98 12.65
CA LEU A 287 7.47 19.58 12.47
C LEU A 287 7.38 21.06 12.11
N CYS A 288 6.51 21.44 11.17
CA CYS A 288 6.31 22.84 10.80
C CYS A 288 5.81 23.69 11.97
N ILE A 289 4.83 23.19 12.73
CA ILE A 289 4.31 23.86 13.93
C ILE A 289 5.42 23.98 14.99
N SER A 290 6.19 22.92 15.22
CA SER A 290 7.29 22.94 16.18
C SER A 290 8.39 23.94 15.79
N ALA A 291 8.76 24.01 14.52
CA ALA A 291 9.73 24.96 13.99
C ALA A 291 9.21 26.40 14.11
N HIS A 292 7.94 26.63 13.83
CA HIS A 292 7.29 27.93 14.01
C HIS A 292 7.27 28.34 15.49
N CYS A 293 6.89 27.42 16.40
CA CYS A 293 6.92 27.63 17.84
C CYS A 293 8.33 27.93 18.35
N ILE A 294 9.36 27.21 17.88
CA ILE A 294 10.77 27.46 18.22
C ILE A 294 11.19 28.85 17.75
N LYS A 295 10.79 29.28 16.56
CA LYS A 295 11.11 30.60 16.01
C LYS A 295 10.41 31.72 16.79
N VAL A 296 9.15 31.52 17.17
CA VAL A 296 8.39 32.46 18.03
C VAL A 296 8.98 32.51 19.43
N TYR A 297 9.34 31.38 20.01
CA TYR A 297 9.97 31.29 21.33
C TYR A 297 11.34 31.97 21.34
N ARG A 298 12.17 31.72 20.31
CA ARG A 298 13.45 32.41 20.12
C ARG A 298 13.25 33.92 19.95
N ARG A 299 12.28 34.35 19.13
CA ARG A 299 11.97 35.78 18.93
C ARG A 299 11.53 36.45 20.23
N LYS A 300 10.68 35.80 21.03
CA LYS A 300 10.29 36.27 22.37
C LYS A 300 11.50 36.36 23.30
N ARG A 301 12.37 35.33 23.36
CA ARG A 301 13.62 35.36 24.16
C ARG A 301 14.61 36.45 23.73
N THR A 302 14.62 36.80 22.44
CA THR A 302 15.48 37.88 21.94
C THR A 302 14.91 39.25 22.31
N LEU A 303 13.58 39.37 22.45
CA LEU A 303 12.92 40.58 22.95
C LEU A 303 12.94 40.72 24.49
N THR A 304 13.04 39.60 25.23
CA THR A 304 13.15 39.57 26.70
C THR A 304 14.58 39.32 27.21
N GLY A 305 15.60 39.58 26.38
CA GLY A 305 16.98 39.77 26.84
C GLY A 305 17.06 40.92 27.86
N PRO A 306 18.01 40.89 28.81
CA PRO A 306 17.80 41.40 30.16
C PRO A 306 17.62 42.92 30.20
N ILE A 307 16.40 43.38 30.52
CA ILE A 307 16.19 44.65 31.23
C ILE A 307 16.72 44.44 32.66
N ARG A 308 18.03 44.32 32.81
CA ARG A 308 18.68 44.20 34.12
C ARG A 308 19.85 45.18 34.30
N SER A 309 20.19 45.97 33.28
CA SER A 309 21.19 47.05 33.42
C SER A 309 20.57 48.45 33.57
N ILE A 310 19.34 48.70 33.12
CA ILE A 310 18.76 50.06 33.18
C ILE A 310 18.26 50.40 34.60
N ASN A 311 17.77 49.42 35.36
CA ASN A 311 17.28 49.70 36.72
C ASN A 311 18.42 49.84 37.75
N ASP A 312 19.58 49.23 37.53
CA ASP A 312 20.74 49.42 38.41
C ASP A 312 21.46 50.75 38.11
N ASP A 313 21.66 51.13 36.85
CA ASP A 313 22.27 52.45 36.54
C ASP A 313 21.34 53.63 36.88
N SER A 314 20.02 53.48 36.68
CA SER A 314 19.06 54.55 37.02
C SER A 314 18.92 54.70 38.54
N SER A 315 18.93 53.61 39.30
CA SER A 315 18.83 53.68 40.77
C SER A 315 20.11 54.18 41.42
N VAL A 316 21.30 53.88 40.86
CA VAL A 316 22.58 54.43 41.32
C VAL A 316 22.69 55.93 41.04
N HIS A 317 22.30 56.41 39.85
CA HIS A 317 22.33 57.84 39.53
C HIS A 317 21.29 58.67 40.34
N ILE A 318 20.10 58.10 40.62
CA ILE A 318 19.09 58.78 41.44
C ILE A 318 19.52 58.82 42.93
N ASN A 319 20.11 57.76 43.47
CA ASN A 319 20.62 57.77 44.84
C ASN A 319 21.85 58.67 45.02
N ALA A 320 22.74 58.76 44.02
CA ALA A 320 23.89 59.66 44.06
C ALA A 320 23.48 61.14 44.06
N SER A 321 22.48 61.52 43.24
CA SER A 321 21.96 62.89 43.20
C SER A 321 21.18 63.27 44.47
N PHE A 322 20.44 62.33 45.08
CA PHE A 322 19.78 62.57 46.37
C PHE A 322 20.78 62.73 47.52
N ASN A 323 21.84 61.92 47.57
CA ASN A 323 22.85 61.98 48.63
C ASN A 323 23.75 63.23 48.55
N MET A 324 24.07 63.73 47.34
CA MET A 324 24.76 65.02 47.20
C MET A 324 23.90 66.20 47.69
N ARG A 325 22.60 66.20 47.37
CA ARG A 325 21.69 67.28 47.78
C ARG A 325 21.45 67.29 49.29
N ARG A 326 21.47 66.11 49.93
CA ARG A 326 21.40 65.98 51.39
C ARG A 326 22.65 66.49 52.09
N ARG A 327 23.85 66.23 51.55
CA ARG A 327 25.11 66.77 52.10
C ARG A 327 25.21 68.28 51.96
N TYR A 328 24.77 68.87 50.84
CA TYR A 328 24.74 70.33 50.67
C TYR A 328 23.81 71.01 51.70
N ASN A 329 22.61 70.46 51.92
CA ASN A 329 21.69 71.00 52.93
C ASN A 329 22.18 70.81 54.37
N GLN A 330 22.97 69.77 54.66
CA GLN A 330 23.51 69.54 55.99
C GLN A 330 24.74 70.40 56.29
N SER A 331 25.49 70.82 55.25
CA SER A 331 26.58 71.80 55.38
C SER A 331 26.07 73.24 55.58
N GLN A 332 24.92 73.62 55.02
CA GLN A 332 24.35 74.96 55.23
C GLN A 332 23.66 75.17 56.59
N VAL A 333 23.40 74.11 57.35
CA VAL A 333 22.75 74.20 58.67
C VAL A 333 23.76 74.33 59.82
N ILE A 334 25.06 74.15 59.56
CA ILE A 334 26.12 74.21 60.60
C ILE A 334 26.74 75.62 60.72
N ASP A 335 26.52 76.52 59.76
CA ASP A 335 27.09 77.89 59.77
C ASP A 335 26.09 78.99 60.19
N LEU A 336 24.99 78.63 60.87
CA LEU A 336 23.99 79.58 61.39
C LEU A 336 23.61 79.23 62.84
N GLU A 337 24.56 79.33 63.75
CA GLU A 337 24.29 79.47 65.19
C GLU A 337 25.33 80.47 65.77
N PRO A 338 24.92 81.68 66.21
CA PRO A 338 25.76 82.56 67.02
C PRO A 338 25.77 82.16 68.50
#